data_AF-A0A6A2ZZZ0-F1
#
_entry.id   AF-A0A6A2ZZZ0-F1
#
_cell.length_a   1.000
_cell.length_b   1.000
_cell.length_c   1.000
_cell.angle_alpha   90.00
_cell.angle_beta   90.00
_cell.angle_gamma   90.00
#
_symmetry.space_group_name_H-M   'P 1'
#
loop_
_entity.id
_entity.type
_entity.pdbx_description
1 polymer ?
#
loop_
_entity_poly.entity_id
_entity_poly.type
_entity_poly.pdbx_seq_one_letter_code
_entity_poly.pdbx_strand_id
1 'polypeptide(L)'
;MENLSNSDENYDLGYQLSPSSVDQIDQSIPETPGYSTFSGASFLYGRTFSGRSAFSEPVDDHSCFSEASPFHWAATRSGAQNQAVITRLGTKQLENNTDEKQLNYLESLELELETMRERFAKLLLGEDMSGSGKGGCTAITISNAITNLYATVFGQNLRLEPLNPEKRVLWKREMNCLLSVCDYIVEFTSKSQNLLNGTAIEVMESRPRSDIYVNLPALRKLDAMLIEILDSFEDREFWYAEEGNLSSNSSRTGSFRRVVKRDDEKWWVPMPCVPPSGLSEKARKHLRHKRDYANQIHKAAMAINTGVLAEMEIPDSYVESLPKSGRDSIGDQIYRSMHAPAEKFSPDYLLDSLNIVSEHEALELADRVEASMYTWRRKACIMHSKSSWGMVKELMSDADGSDKNHVMAERAESLLFALKQRYPALSQTTLDTCKIQHNQDVGQATLESYSRVLEGLAFNIVAWIEDVFFVDTTIKSKK
;
A
#
# COMPACT_ATOMS: atom_id res chain seq x y z
N MET A 1 -51.99 59.76 -32.51
CA MET A 1 -51.14 60.94 -32.80
C MET A 1 -49.72 60.42 -32.85
N GLU A 2 -49.31 59.98 -34.04
CA GLU A 2 -48.44 60.73 -34.97
C GLU A 2 -46.96 60.47 -34.62
N ASN A 3 -46.24 59.66 -35.41
CA ASN A 3 -45.53 60.04 -36.64
C ASN A 3 -44.28 60.88 -36.31
N LEU A 4 -43.12 60.77 -36.94
CA LEU A 4 -42.57 59.95 -38.03
C LEU A 4 -41.08 60.35 -38.14
N SER A 5 -40.41 59.74 -39.10
CA SER A 5 -39.22 60.23 -39.82
C SER A 5 -37.89 59.78 -39.23
N ASN A 6 -36.93 59.28 -40.00
CA ASN A 6 -36.75 59.10 -41.45
C ASN A 6 -35.45 58.26 -41.57
N SER A 7 -35.07 57.57 -42.64
CA SER A 7 -35.54 57.38 -44.00
C SER A 7 -34.53 56.42 -44.67
N ASP A 8 -35.03 55.52 -45.52
CA ASP A 8 -34.55 55.22 -46.89
C ASP A 8 -33.07 54.82 -47.13
N GLU A 9 -32.72 53.86 -47.99
CA GLU A 9 -33.43 53.31 -49.13
C GLU A 9 -32.63 52.11 -49.73
N ASN A 10 -33.36 51.20 -50.41
CA ASN A 10 -33.03 50.51 -51.68
C ASN A 10 -31.99 49.36 -51.74
N TYR A 11 -32.22 48.25 -52.47
CA TYR A 11 -33.32 47.82 -53.35
C TYR A 11 -33.15 46.30 -53.64
N ASP A 12 -34.30 45.61 -53.81
CA ASP A 12 -34.61 44.56 -54.82
C ASP A 12 -33.84 43.23 -54.89
N LEU A 13 -34.42 42.10 -55.32
CA LEU A 13 -35.78 41.55 -55.52
C LEU A 13 -35.52 40.10 -55.99
N GLY A 14 -36.34 39.13 -55.60
CA GLY A 14 -36.20 37.77 -56.12
C GLY A 14 -37.18 36.76 -55.51
N TYR A 15 -38.47 36.94 -55.81
CA TYR A 15 -39.55 35.99 -55.51
C TYR A 15 -39.62 34.85 -56.53
N GLN A 16 -39.92 33.62 -56.08
CA GLN A 16 -41.08 32.76 -56.46
C GLN A 16 -40.79 31.29 -56.05
N LEU A 17 -41.55 30.67 -55.13
CA LEU A 17 -42.90 30.04 -55.24
C LEU A 17 -42.87 28.76 -56.13
N SER A 18 -42.86 27.54 -55.56
CA SER A 18 -44.03 26.70 -55.15
C SER A 18 -44.65 25.88 -56.33
N PRO A 19 -45.57 24.89 -56.17
CA PRO A 19 -45.85 23.88 -55.11
C PRO A 19 -46.30 22.49 -55.67
N SER A 20 -46.83 21.62 -54.78
CA SER A 20 -47.92 20.63 -54.97
C SER A 20 -47.59 19.22 -55.53
N SER A 21 -48.23 18.10 -55.12
CA SER A 21 -49.11 17.74 -53.99
C SER A 21 -49.58 16.27 -54.11
N VAL A 22 -49.82 15.60 -52.95
CA VAL A 22 -50.91 14.61 -52.66
C VAL A 22 -50.68 13.15 -53.15
N ASP A 23 -50.80 12.06 -52.35
CA ASP A 23 -51.91 11.62 -51.49
C ASP A 23 -51.56 10.49 -50.45
N GLN A 24 -52.29 10.51 -49.32
CA GLN A 24 -52.90 9.43 -48.48
C GLN A 24 -52.15 8.30 -47.69
N ILE A 25 -52.29 8.39 -46.34
CA ILE A 25 -52.86 7.43 -45.33
C ILE A 25 -52.39 5.95 -45.35
N ASP A 26 -51.65 5.45 -44.33
CA ASP A 26 -52.16 4.85 -43.08
C ASP A 26 -51.07 4.02 -42.34
N GLN A 27 -51.29 3.82 -41.05
CA GLN A 27 -50.79 2.74 -40.17
C GLN A 27 -49.37 2.76 -39.56
N SER A 28 -49.43 2.58 -38.23
CA SER A 28 -48.51 1.87 -37.33
C SER A 28 -47.47 2.67 -36.55
N ILE A 29 -47.66 2.57 -35.23
CA ILE A 29 -46.81 2.90 -34.08
C ILE A 29 -45.39 2.32 -34.28
N PRO A 30 -44.30 3.08 -34.03
CA PRO A 30 -42.98 2.48 -34.00
C PRO A 30 -42.63 1.98 -32.60
N GLU A 31 -42.33 0.68 -32.55
CA GLU A 31 -41.62 0.01 -31.48
C GLU A 31 -40.24 0.65 -31.22
N THR A 32 -39.87 0.64 -29.95
CA THR A 32 -38.57 1.07 -29.43
C THR A 32 -37.45 0.14 -29.89
N PRO A 33 -36.27 0.67 -30.24
CA PRO A 33 -35.03 -0.02 -29.93
C PRO A 33 -34.15 0.87 -29.05
N GLY A 34 -33.70 0.24 -27.96
CA GLY A 34 -32.78 0.83 -26.99
C GLY A 34 -31.38 1.09 -27.52
N TYR A 35 -30.65 1.78 -26.65
CA TYR A 35 -29.21 1.96 -26.49
C TYR A 35 -28.90 3.44 -26.29
N SER A 36 -29.04 3.90 -25.05
CA SER A 36 -28.43 5.11 -24.55
C SER A 36 -27.33 4.75 -23.57
N THR A 37 -26.11 5.05 -24.03
CA THR A 37 -24.84 5.10 -23.32
C THR A 37 -24.97 5.87 -22.01
N PHE A 38 -24.77 5.18 -20.88
CA PHE A 38 -24.62 5.84 -19.59
C PHE A 38 -23.15 6.21 -19.35
N SER A 39 -22.96 7.52 -19.25
CA SER A 39 -21.84 8.21 -18.62
C SER A 39 -21.71 7.78 -17.15
N GLY A 40 -20.47 7.66 -16.67
CA GLY A 40 -20.18 7.39 -15.25
C GLY A 40 -18.81 6.76 -15.05
N ALA A 41 -17.76 7.57 -15.15
CA ALA A 41 -16.40 7.17 -14.82
C ALA A 41 -16.28 6.86 -13.32
N SER A 42 -15.90 5.63 -13.00
CA SER A 42 -15.42 5.21 -11.68
C SER A 42 -14.03 4.62 -11.86
N PHE A 43 -13.05 5.22 -11.17
CA PHE A 43 -11.64 4.93 -11.31
C PHE A 43 -11.29 3.57 -10.67
N LEU A 44 -10.96 2.60 -11.52
CA LEU A 44 -10.34 1.34 -11.13
C LEU A 44 -8.81 1.45 -11.26
N TYR A 45 -8.14 0.85 -10.28
CA TYR A 45 -6.70 0.55 -10.26
C TYR A 45 -6.18 0.13 -11.64
N GLY A 46 -5.31 0.96 -12.22
CA GLY A 46 -4.69 0.72 -13.51
C GLY A 46 -3.67 -0.42 -13.42
N ARG A 47 -3.99 -1.56 -14.03
CA ARG A 47 -3.00 -2.48 -14.59
C ARG A 47 -2.21 -1.74 -15.66
N THR A 48 -0.91 -1.57 -15.48
CA THR A 48 -0.04 -1.09 -16.56
C THR A 48 0.21 -2.23 -17.54
N PHE A 49 -0.53 -2.23 -18.64
CA PHE A 49 -0.09 -2.82 -19.89
C PHE A 49 0.89 -1.85 -20.56
N SER A 50 2.17 -2.22 -20.69
CA SER A 50 3.11 -1.50 -21.55
C SER A 50 3.21 -2.21 -22.89
N GLY A 51 2.67 -1.58 -23.93
CA GLY A 51 2.92 -1.94 -25.32
C GLY A 51 4.15 -1.22 -25.86
N ARG A 52 5.08 -2.02 -26.41
CA ARG A 52 5.91 -1.77 -27.61
C ARG A 52 7.21 -0.96 -27.45
N SER A 53 8.33 -1.66 -27.62
CA SER A 53 9.49 -1.19 -28.39
C SER A 53 10.17 -2.40 -29.04
N ALA A 54 10.23 -2.38 -30.36
CA ALA A 54 10.95 -3.35 -31.18
C ALA A 54 12.26 -2.69 -31.62
N PHE A 55 13.38 -3.15 -31.10
CA PHE A 55 14.69 -3.01 -31.73
C PHE A 55 15.50 -4.26 -31.39
N SER A 56 15.69 -5.11 -32.40
CA SER A 56 16.60 -6.24 -32.38
C SER A 56 17.97 -5.75 -32.84
N GLU A 57 19.05 -6.20 -32.20
CA GLU A 57 20.36 -6.47 -32.83
C GLU A 57 21.27 -7.24 -31.83
N PRO A 58 22.35 -7.91 -32.29
CA PRO A 58 22.42 -9.37 -32.28
C PRO A 58 23.31 -9.97 -31.19
N VAL A 59 23.17 -11.29 -31.07
CA VAL A 59 23.91 -12.24 -30.25
C VAL A 59 25.41 -12.17 -30.50
N ASP A 60 26.21 -11.98 -29.44
CA ASP A 60 27.61 -12.39 -29.41
C ASP A 60 27.75 -13.57 -28.43
N ASP A 61 28.00 -14.73 -29.03
CA ASP A 61 28.39 -15.99 -28.40
C ASP A 61 29.83 -15.86 -27.88
N HIS A 62 30.00 -15.65 -26.57
CA HIS A 62 31.25 -16.03 -25.89
C HIS A 62 30.95 -16.70 -24.56
N SER A 63 30.75 -18.01 -24.66
CA SER A 63 30.87 -18.95 -23.56
C SER A 63 32.33 -19.01 -23.09
N CYS A 64 32.55 -18.91 -21.78
CA CYS A 64 33.71 -19.50 -21.12
C CYS A 64 33.25 -20.16 -19.83
N PHE A 65 33.05 -21.47 -19.95
CA PHE A 65 32.96 -22.42 -18.86
C PHE A 65 34.19 -22.27 -17.96
N SER A 66 33.99 -22.16 -16.64
CA SER A 66 35.03 -22.53 -15.67
C SER A 66 34.63 -23.86 -15.05
N GLU A 67 35.40 -24.89 -15.42
CA GLU A 67 35.32 -26.25 -14.89
C GLU A 67 35.46 -26.28 -13.37
N ALA A 68 34.66 -27.11 -12.73
CA ALA A 68 34.81 -27.48 -11.33
C ALA A 68 36.04 -28.37 -11.14
N SER A 69 36.99 -27.94 -10.29
CA SER A 69 38.08 -28.80 -9.82
C SER A 69 37.64 -29.61 -8.58
N PRO A 70 37.86 -30.94 -8.54
CA PRO A 70 37.48 -31.78 -7.42
C PRO A 70 38.64 -31.90 -6.41
N PHE A 71 38.49 -31.34 -5.21
CA PHE A 71 39.38 -31.66 -4.10
C PHE A 71 38.66 -32.53 -3.08
N HIS A 72 38.97 -33.82 -3.14
CA HIS A 72 38.65 -34.81 -2.12
C HIS A 72 39.32 -34.46 -0.78
N TRP A 73 38.51 -34.31 0.26
CA TRP A 73 38.95 -34.46 1.64
C TRP A 73 38.20 -35.62 2.29
N ALA A 74 38.97 -36.61 2.74
CA ALA A 74 38.45 -37.78 3.42
C ALA A 74 37.88 -37.39 4.80
N ALA A 75 36.57 -37.55 4.96
CA ALA A 75 35.89 -37.32 6.24
C ALA A 75 36.17 -38.51 7.19
N THR A 76 37.06 -38.28 8.15
CA THR A 76 37.19 -39.15 9.33
C THR A 76 36.05 -38.81 10.28
N ARG A 77 35.19 -39.79 10.57
CA ARG A 77 34.10 -39.68 11.56
C ARG A 77 34.65 -39.24 12.91
N SER A 78 34.12 -38.14 13.46
CA SER A 78 34.09 -37.89 14.90
C SER A 78 32.73 -37.32 15.25
N GLY A 79 32.13 -37.90 16.29
CA GLY A 79 30.73 -37.77 16.63
C GLY A 79 30.34 -36.43 17.26
N ALA A 80 29.03 -36.19 17.11
CA ALA A 80 28.15 -35.46 18.00
C ALA A 80 28.20 -33.92 17.99
N GLN A 81 26.98 -33.36 17.97
CA GLN A 81 26.57 -31.97 18.17
C GLN A 81 26.54 -31.09 16.92
N ASN A 82 25.40 -31.11 16.22
CA ASN A 82 24.57 -29.93 15.90
C ASN A 82 23.47 -30.30 14.90
N GLN A 83 22.55 -31.14 15.34
CA GLN A 83 21.29 -31.42 14.64
C GLN A 83 20.13 -31.20 15.59
N ALA A 84 19.86 -29.94 15.85
CA ALA A 84 18.64 -29.43 16.47
C ALA A 84 18.37 -28.14 15.68
N VAL A 85 17.39 -28.08 14.78
CA VAL A 85 16.10 -27.43 15.10
C VAL A 85 14.87 -28.09 14.42
N ILE A 86 15.00 -29.12 13.58
CA ILE A 86 13.83 -29.94 13.17
C ILE A 86 13.72 -31.17 14.08
N THR A 87 13.51 -30.94 15.38
CA THR A 87 13.09 -32.01 16.30
C THR A 87 12.30 -31.40 17.44
N ARG A 88 11.09 -30.96 17.13
CA ARG A 88 10.06 -30.69 18.16
C ARG A 88 8.77 -31.44 17.83
N LEU A 89 8.90 -32.73 17.54
CA LEU A 89 7.81 -33.68 17.71
C LEU A 89 8.33 -34.80 18.60
N GLY A 90 8.05 -34.69 19.90
CA GLY A 90 8.41 -35.71 20.86
C GLY A 90 7.69 -37.00 20.53
N THR A 91 8.44 -38.03 20.16
CA THR A 91 7.99 -39.42 20.08
C THR A 91 7.73 -39.93 21.49
N LYS A 92 6.54 -39.62 22.03
CA LYS A 92 5.95 -40.43 23.09
C LYS A 92 5.40 -41.67 22.41
N GLN A 93 6.03 -42.82 22.67
CA GLN A 93 5.36 -44.11 22.50
C GLN A 93 4.04 -44.04 23.27
N LEU A 94 2.92 -44.26 22.60
CA LEU A 94 1.63 -44.39 23.25
C LEU A 94 0.87 -45.55 22.63
N GLU A 95 0.50 -46.47 23.52
CA GLU A 95 -0.19 -47.72 23.26
C GLU A 95 -1.51 -47.54 22.53
N ASN A 96 -1.84 -48.60 21.78
CA ASN A 96 -2.99 -48.82 20.92
C ASN A 96 -4.33 -48.41 21.54
N ASN A 97 -5.01 -47.46 20.89
CA ASN A 97 -6.46 -47.46 20.59
C ASN A 97 -6.94 -46.05 20.18
N THR A 98 -6.64 -45.57 18.96
CA THR A 98 -7.46 -44.52 18.26
C THR A 98 -7.09 -44.37 16.76
N ASP A 99 -7.23 -45.42 15.96
CA ASP A 99 -6.73 -45.41 14.57
C ASP A 99 -7.45 -44.41 13.64
N GLU A 100 -8.76 -44.17 13.80
CA GLU A 100 -9.50 -43.25 12.91
C GLU A 100 -9.19 -41.77 13.14
N LYS A 101 -8.98 -41.34 14.40
CA LYS A 101 -8.64 -39.93 14.70
C LYS A 101 -7.21 -39.60 14.28
N GLN A 102 -6.30 -40.57 14.33
CA GLN A 102 -4.92 -40.39 13.87
C GLN A 102 -4.83 -40.32 12.35
N LEU A 103 -5.60 -41.15 11.62
CA LEU A 103 -5.71 -41.10 10.16
C LEU A 103 -6.27 -39.74 9.69
N ASN A 104 -7.37 -39.27 10.26
CA ASN A 104 -7.96 -37.97 9.90
C ASN A 104 -7.00 -36.80 10.19
N TYR A 105 -6.19 -36.89 11.26
CA TYR A 105 -5.18 -35.87 11.57
C TYR A 105 -4.03 -35.89 10.55
N LEU A 106 -3.55 -37.07 10.15
CA LEU A 106 -2.52 -37.22 9.12
C LEU A 106 -3.00 -36.72 7.75
N GLU A 107 -4.23 -37.04 7.37
CA GLU A 107 -4.82 -36.59 6.11
C GLU A 107 -5.03 -35.06 6.10
N SER A 108 -5.47 -34.48 7.22
CA SER A 108 -5.56 -33.02 7.38
C SER A 108 -4.18 -32.34 7.32
N LEU A 109 -3.15 -32.98 7.87
CA LEU A 109 -1.78 -32.46 7.83
C LEU A 109 -1.20 -32.53 6.41
N GLU A 110 -1.47 -33.61 5.68
CA GLU A 110 -1.03 -33.77 4.28
C GLU A 110 -1.68 -32.71 3.38
N LEU A 111 -2.98 -32.44 3.57
CA LEU A 111 -3.67 -31.36 2.88
C LEU A 111 -3.04 -29.99 3.20
N GLU A 112 -2.70 -29.74 4.47
CA GLU A 112 -2.03 -28.51 4.88
C GLU A 112 -0.64 -28.36 4.22
N LEU A 113 0.16 -29.43 4.20
CA LEU A 113 1.47 -29.44 3.54
C LEU A 113 1.35 -29.21 2.03
N GLU A 114 0.36 -29.80 1.37
CA GLU A 114 0.16 -29.58 -0.06
C GLU A 114 -0.25 -28.12 -0.36
N THR A 115 -1.12 -27.52 0.46
CA THR A 115 -1.45 -26.08 0.32
C THR A 115 -0.24 -25.18 0.57
N MET A 116 0.65 -25.56 1.50
CA MET A 116 1.90 -24.85 1.75
C MET A 116 2.86 -24.98 0.56
N ARG A 117 2.98 -26.18 -0.01
CA ARG A 117 3.81 -26.46 -1.19
C ARG A 117 3.33 -25.67 -2.40
N GLU A 118 2.03 -25.66 -2.68
CA GLU A 118 1.45 -24.90 -3.78
C GLU A 118 1.77 -23.40 -3.64
N ARG A 119 1.69 -22.85 -2.43
CA ARG A 119 2.04 -21.45 -2.18
C ARG A 119 3.50 -21.15 -2.42
N PHE A 120 4.41 -21.92 -1.82
CA PHE A 120 5.84 -21.69 -2.04
C PHE A 120 6.22 -21.89 -3.50
N ALA A 121 5.60 -22.84 -4.21
CA ALA A 121 5.79 -22.98 -5.65
C ALA A 121 5.39 -21.72 -6.43
N LYS A 122 4.22 -21.13 -6.12
CA LYS A 122 3.79 -19.85 -6.73
C LYS A 122 4.72 -18.69 -6.41
N LEU A 123 5.24 -18.63 -5.17
CA LEU A 123 6.23 -17.62 -4.78
C LEU A 123 7.54 -17.77 -5.55
N LEU A 124 8.02 -19.00 -5.72
CA LEU A 124 9.25 -19.32 -6.46
C LEU A 124 9.11 -19.06 -7.97
N LEU A 125 7.90 -19.18 -8.51
CA LEU A 125 7.59 -18.84 -9.90
C LEU A 125 7.52 -17.31 -10.14
N GLY A 126 7.51 -16.49 -9.08
CA GLY A 126 7.45 -15.04 -9.22
C GLY A 126 6.16 -14.55 -9.88
N GLU A 127 5.04 -15.23 -9.64
CA GLU A 127 3.74 -15.02 -10.34
C GLU A 127 3.73 -15.40 -11.84
N ASP A 128 4.85 -15.85 -12.41
CA ASP A 128 4.91 -16.38 -13.78
C ASP A 128 4.57 -17.87 -13.81
N MET A 129 3.28 -18.17 -13.94
CA MET A 129 2.76 -19.54 -14.03
C MET A 129 3.14 -20.27 -15.33
N SER A 130 3.79 -19.61 -16.29
CA SER A 130 4.32 -20.27 -17.50
C SER A 130 5.64 -21.01 -17.24
N GLY A 131 6.33 -20.70 -16.13
CA GLY A 131 7.65 -21.23 -15.82
C GLY A 131 8.78 -20.62 -16.64
N SER A 132 8.56 -19.47 -17.31
CA SER A 132 9.56 -18.83 -18.17
C SER A 132 10.64 -18.06 -17.40
N GLY A 133 10.50 -17.93 -16.08
CA GLY A 133 11.43 -17.20 -15.22
C GLY A 133 11.40 -15.68 -15.40
N LYS A 134 10.35 -15.16 -16.06
CA LYS A 134 10.14 -13.72 -16.31
C LYS A 134 9.22 -13.07 -15.28
N GLY A 135 8.99 -13.76 -14.16
CA GLY A 135 8.19 -13.28 -13.04
C GLY A 135 8.88 -12.17 -12.25
N GLY A 136 8.18 -11.68 -11.23
CA GLY A 136 8.74 -10.78 -10.24
C GLY A 136 9.82 -11.46 -9.39
N CYS A 137 10.68 -10.65 -8.76
CA CYS A 137 11.62 -11.16 -7.77
C CYS A 137 10.88 -11.69 -6.52
N THR A 138 11.54 -12.53 -5.72
CA THR A 138 10.94 -13.10 -4.51
C THR A 138 10.42 -12.04 -3.54
N ALA A 139 11.10 -10.88 -3.46
CA ALA A 139 10.71 -9.77 -2.60
C ALA A 139 9.33 -9.20 -2.99
N ILE A 140 9.12 -8.82 -4.27
CA ILE A 140 7.83 -8.30 -4.72
C ILE A 140 6.74 -9.37 -4.65
N THR A 141 7.06 -10.63 -4.97
CA THR A 141 6.08 -11.72 -4.92
C THR A 141 5.60 -12.02 -3.50
N ILE A 142 6.47 -11.93 -2.49
CA ILE A 142 6.06 -12.02 -1.07
C ILE A 142 5.20 -10.81 -0.67
N SER A 143 5.58 -9.59 -1.06
CA SER A 143 4.79 -8.38 -0.80
C SER A 143 3.36 -8.48 -1.38
N ASN A 144 3.25 -8.95 -2.62
CA ASN A 144 1.98 -9.22 -3.28
C ASN A 144 1.18 -10.33 -2.57
N ALA A 145 1.84 -11.42 -2.18
CA ALA A 145 1.18 -12.53 -1.48
C ALA A 145 0.57 -12.09 -0.14
N ILE A 146 1.28 -11.27 0.64
CA ILE A 146 0.77 -10.68 1.90
C ILE A 146 -0.43 -9.78 1.61
N THR A 147 -0.32 -8.91 0.59
CA THR A 147 -1.40 -8.00 0.20
C THR A 147 -2.66 -8.75 -0.27
N ASN A 148 -2.48 -9.81 -1.08
CA ASN A 148 -3.56 -10.65 -1.59
C ASN A 148 -4.23 -11.48 -0.49
N LEU A 149 -3.44 -11.99 0.46
CA LEU A 149 -3.99 -12.67 1.63
C LEU A 149 -4.85 -11.71 2.47
N TYR A 150 -4.35 -10.49 2.72
CA TYR A 150 -5.12 -9.45 3.41
C TYR A 150 -6.45 -9.17 2.69
N ALA A 151 -6.43 -8.97 1.37
CA ALA A 151 -7.64 -8.76 0.58
C ALA A 151 -8.62 -9.95 0.66
N THR A 152 -8.11 -11.17 0.67
CA THR A 152 -8.92 -12.40 0.78
C THR A 152 -9.59 -12.53 2.14
N VAL A 153 -8.85 -12.25 3.23
CA VAL A 153 -9.35 -12.39 4.60
C VAL A 153 -10.27 -11.23 4.97
N PHE A 154 -9.83 -9.99 4.72
CA PHE A 154 -10.47 -8.79 5.23
C PHE A 154 -11.29 -8.02 4.20
N GLY A 155 -11.07 -8.23 2.90
CA GLY A 155 -11.70 -7.43 1.84
C GLY A 155 -13.23 -7.53 1.79
N GLN A 156 -13.79 -8.66 2.23
CA GLN A 156 -15.24 -8.85 2.38
C GLN A 156 -15.75 -8.56 3.80
N ASN A 157 -14.85 -8.45 4.78
CA ASN A 157 -15.17 -8.22 6.18
C ASN A 157 -15.16 -6.72 6.48
N LEU A 158 -16.11 -6.00 5.87
CA LEU A 158 -16.24 -4.54 5.98
C LEU A 158 -17.08 -4.10 7.19
N ARG A 159 -16.97 -4.83 8.31
CA ARG A 159 -17.86 -4.72 9.47
C ARG A 159 -17.09 -4.84 10.78
N LEU A 160 -17.56 -4.16 11.82
CA LEU A 160 -17.09 -4.31 13.20
C LEU A 160 -17.70 -5.57 13.83
N GLU A 161 -17.10 -6.73 13.55
CA GLU A 161 -17.44 -8.04 14.10
C GLU A 161 -16.21 -8.93 14.23
N PRO A 162 -16.26 -9.96 15.09
CA PRO A 162 -15.26 -11.02 15.09
C PRO A 162 -15.11 -11.63 13.70
N LEU A 163 -13.88 -11.95 13.33
CA LEU A 163 -13.61 -12.69 12.09
C LEU A 163 -14.25 -14.07 12.17
N ASN A 164 -14.74 -14.56 11.02
CA ASN A 164 -15.13 -15.95 10.90
C ASN A 164 -13.95 -16.85 11.35
N PRO A 165 -14.18 -17.85 12.23
CA PRO A 165 -13.15 -18.77 12.68
C PRO A 165 -12.27 -19.35 11.57
N GLU A 166 -12.85 -19.70 10.42
CA GLU A 166 -12.12 -20.21 9.25
C GLU A 166 -11.15 -19.16 8.68
N LYS A 167 -11.62 -17.93 8.51
CA LYS A 167 -10.78 -16.81 8.02
C LYS A 167 -9.68 -16.45 9.02
N ARG A 168 -9.95 -16.55 10.33
CA ARG A 168 -8.97 -16.33 11.39
C ARG A 168 -7.85 -17.38 11.35
N VAL A 169 -8.22 -18.66 11.21
CA VAL A 169 -7.25 -19.75 11.09
C VAL A 169 -6.45 -19.60 9.80
N LEU A 170 -7.10 -19.26 8.69
CA LEU A 170 -6.46 -18.98 7.40
C LEU A 170 -5.43 -17.85 7.55
N TRP A 171 -5.82 -16.67 8.04
CA TRP A 171 -4.92 -15.54 8.26
C TRP A 171 -3.68 -15.94 9.06
N LYS A 172 -3.89 -16.60 10.21
CA LYS A 172 -2.80 -17.01 11.10
C LYS A 172 -1.85 -18.00 10.42
N ARG A 173 -2.40 -19.04 9.77
CA ARG A 173 -1.59 -20.07 9.10
C ARG A 173 -0.78 -19.47 7.96
N GLU A 174 -1.44 -18.69 7.10
CA GLU A 174 -0.80 -18.15 5.90
C GLU A 174 0.20 -17.05 6.20
N MET A 175 -0.09 -16.15 7.14
CA MET A 175 0.93 -15.18 7.56
C MET A 175 2.11 -15.90 8.22
N ASN A 176 1.91 -16.93 9.05
CA ASN A 176 3.04 -17.68 9.61
C ASN A 176 3.91 -18.31 8.52
N CYS A 177 3.30 -18.83 7.45
CA CYS A 177 4.00 -19.36 6.29
C CYS A 177 4.83 -18.27 5.57
N LEU A 178 4.20 -17.14 5.23
CA LEU A 178 4.86 -16.02 4.54
C LEU A 178 5.97 -15.37 5.37
N LEU A 179 5.78 -15.25 6.69
CA LEU A 179 6.75 -14.66 7.62
C LEU A 179 7.91 -15.61 7.97
N SER A 180 7.80 -16.91 7.66
CA SER A 180 8.82 -17.90 8.03
C SER A 180 10.18 -17.63 7.37
N VAL A 181 10.19 -16.96 6.21
CA VAL A 181 11.43 -16.57 5.52
C VAL A 181 12.32 -15.68 6.39
N CYS A 182 11.72 -14.84 7.24
CA CYS A 182 12.44 -13.93 8.12
C CYS A 182 13.29 -14.65 9.17
N ASP A 183 12.92 -15.87 9.57
CA ASP A 183 13.69 -16.67 10.53
C ASP A 183 15.06 -17.10 9.97
N TYR A 184 15.21 -17.05 8.64
CA TYR A 184 16.43 -17.42 7.92
C TYR A 184 17.25 -16.20 7.44
N ILE A 185 16.76 -14.98 7.66
CA ILE A 185 17.48 -13.74 7.30
C ILE A 185 18.34 -13.32 8.50
N VAL A 186 19.64 -13.55 8.39
CA VAL A 186 20.60 -13.39 9.49
C VAL A 186 21.75 -12.44 9.13
N GLU A 187 22.28 -11.78 10.15
CA GLU A 187 23.58 -11.12 10.13
C GLU A 187 24.62 -12.04 10.78
N PHE A 188 25.84 -12.02 10.24
CA PHE A 188 26.98 -12.72 10.84
C PHE A 188 27.79 -11.75 11.69
N THR A 189 27.99 -12.09 12.95
CA THR A 189 28.80 -11.30 13.90
C THR A 189 29.95 -12.13 14.44
N SER A 190 31.15 -11.56 14.49
CA SER A 190 32.31 -12.21 15.11
C SER A 190 32.19 -12.16 16.63
N LYS A 191 32.45 -13.29 17.28
CA LYS A 191 32.43 -13.44 18.73
C LYS A 191 33.63 -14.25 19.19
N SER A 192 34.37 -13.69 20.14
CA SER A 192 35.43 -14.43 20.84
C SER A 192 34.80 -15.39 21.85
N GLN A 193 35.03 -16.69 21.67
CA GLN A 193 34.64 -17.73 22.61
C GLN A 193 35.89 -18.41 23.18
N ASN A 194 35.89 -18.69 24.48
CA ASN A 194 36.98 -19.42 25.12
C ASN A 194 36.66 -20.91 25.12
N LEU A 195 37.58 -21.72 24.62
CA LEU A 195 37.52 -23.17 24.77
C LEU A 195 37.76 -23.59 26.22
N LEU A 196 37.39 -24.83 26.56
CA LEU A 196 37.59 -25.41 27.90
C LEU A 196 39.05 -25.40 28.38
N ASN A 197 40.01 -25.30 27.45
CA ASN A 197 41.44 -25.20 27.72
C ASN A 197 41.94 -23.74 27.90
N GLY A 198 41.04 -22.75 27.89
CA GLY A 198 41.37 -21.33 28.03
C GLY A 198 41.80 -20.62 26.74
N THR A 199 41.88 -21.33 25.61
CA THR A 199 42.21 -20.71 24.31
C THR A 199 41.03 -19.91 23.78
N ALA A 200 41.25 -18.63 23.48
CA ALA A 200 40.27 -17.80 22.79
C ALA A 200 40.24 -18.13 21.30
N ILE A 201 39.05 -18.41 20.76
CA ILE A 201 38.78 -18.62 19.34
C ILE A 201 37.73 -17.61 18.90
N GLU A 202 37.96 -16.95 17.77
CA GLU A 202 36.93 -16.15 17.12
C GLU A 202 36.03 -17.05 16.28
N VAL A 203 34.73 -17.01 16.54
CA VAL A 203 33.71 -17.75 15.81
C VAL A 203 32.68 -16.78 15.28
N MET A 204 32.19 -17.08 14.07
CA MET A 204 31.05 -16.38 13.48
C MET A 204 29.75 -16.93 14.06
N GLU A 205 29.00 -16.06 14.74
CA GLU A 205 27.65 -16.36 15.24
C GLU A 205 26.63 -15.73 14.28
N SER A 206 25.58 -16.49 13.95
CA SER A 206 24.44 -15.94 13.22
C SER A 206 23.39 -15.41 14.19
N ARG A 207 22.85 -14.23 13.90
CA ARG A 207 21.71 -13.64 14.61
C ARG A 207 20.69 -13.12 13.61
N PRO A 208 19.39 -13.07 13.92
CA PRO A 208 18.40 -12.43 13.05
C PRO A 208 18.83 -11.01 12.70
N ARG A 209 18.57 -10.59 11.45
CA ARG A 209 18.90 -9.23 11.01
C ARG A 209 18.21 -8.19 11.89
N SER A 210 18.89 -7.09 12.16
CA SER A 210 18.52 -6.11 13.19
C SER A 210 17.13 -5.48 13.00
N ASP A 211 16.79 -5.09 11.78
CA ASP A 211 15.48 -4.59 11.36
C ASP A 211 14.37 -5.61 11.64
N ILE A 212 14.57 -6.88 11.28
CA ILE A 212 13.62 -7.98 11.47
C ILE A 212 13.46 -8.29 12.96
N TYR A 213 14.57 -8.37 13.71
CA TYR A 213 14.57 -8.68 15.13
C TYR A 213 13.70 -7.69 15.94
N VAL A 214 13.71 -6.42 15.56
CA VAL A 214 12.92 -5.37 16.23
C VAL A 214 11.50 -5.32 15.69
N ASN A 215 11.34 -5.23 14.37
CA ASN A 215 10.05 -4.89 13.76
C ASN A 215 9.09 -6.07 13.66
N LEU A 216 9.57 -7.29 13.39
CA LEU A 216 8.69 -8.44 13.17
C LEU A 216 7.87 -8.82 14.43
N PRO A 217 8.44 -8.88 15.65
CA PRO A 217 7.66 -9.11 16.86
C PRO A 217 6.67 -7.98 17.16
N ALA A 218 7.04 -6.73 16.85
CA ALA A 218 6.16 -5.58 17.02
C ALA A 218 4.94 -5.68 16.10
N LEU A 219 5.14 -6.00 14.82
CA LEU A 219 4.04 -6.19 13.86
C LEU A 219 3.11 -7.35 14.24
N ARG A 220 3.66 -8.50 14.67
CA ARG A 220 2.85 -9.62 15.19
C ARG A 220 1.99 -9.22 16.39
N LYS A 221 2.51 -8.34 17.25
CA LYS A 221 1.75 -7.80 18.38
C LYS A 221 0.63 -6.87 17.92
N LEU A 222 0.89 -5.98 16.95
CA LEU A 222 -0.13 -5.09 16.37
C LEU A 222 -1.25 -5.89 15.69
N ASP A 223 -0.90 -6.94 14.93
CA ASP A 223 -1.85 -7.87 14.32
C ASP A 223 -2.79 -8.48 15.38
N ALA A 224 -2.21 -9.10 16.42
CA ALA A 224 -2.99 -9.70 17.49
C ALA A 224 -3.94 -8.69 18.17
N MET A 225 -3.49 -7.45 18.39
CA MET A 225 -4.31 -6.38 18.96
C MET A 225 -5.46 -5.96 18.05
N LEU A 226 -5.27 -5.94 16.72
CA LEU A 226 -6.34 -5.63 15.75
C LEU A 226 -7.41 -6.72 15.74
N ILE A 227 -6.99 -7.99 15.77
CA ILE A 227 -7.91 -9.12 15.89
C ILE A 227 -8.69 -9.04 17.21
N GLU A 228 -8.04 -8.67 18.32
CA GLU A 228 -8.70 -8.47 19.62
C GLU A 228 -9.73 -7.33 19.59
N ILE A 229 -9.48 -6.26 18.85
CA ILE A 229 -10.46 -5.18 18.65
C ILE A 229 -11.70 -5.74 17.94
N LEU A 230 -11.52 -6.48 16.85
CA LEU A 230 -12.64 -7.10 16.11
C LEU A 230 -13.41 -8.10 16.99
N ASP A 231 -12.71 -8.98 17.70
CA ASP A 231 -13.28 -9.97 18.63
C ASP A 231 -14.15 -9.30 19.71
N SER A 232 -13.83 -8.07 20.12
CA SER A 232 -14.60 -7.35 21.14
C SER A 232 -15.98 -6.85 20.69
N PHE A 233 -16.33 -6.99 19.41
CA PHE A 233 -17.64 -6.60 18.85
C PHE A 233 -18.63 -7.76 18.70
N GLU A 234 -18.43 -8.87 19.42
CA GLU A 234 -19.38 -9.98 19.48
C GLU A 234 -20.75 -9.52 20.02
N ASP A 235 -20.75 -8.85 21.19
CA ASP A 235 -21.95 -8.30 21.85
C ASP A 235 -22.15 -6.81 21.54
N ARG A 236 -22.54 -6.48 20.31
CA ARG A 236 -22.75 -5.10 19.83
C ARG A 236 -24.22 -4.66 19.87
N GLU A 237 -24.44 -3.39 20.23
CA GLU A 237 -25.77 -2.75 20.23
C GLU A 237 -26.23 -2.25 18.84
N PHE A 238 -25.33 -2.23 17.87
CA PHE A 238 -25.57 -1.83 16.48
C PHE A 238 -25.51 -3.05 15.56
N TRP A 239 -26.09 -2.94 14.37
CA TRP A 239 -26.08 -3.98 13.33
C TRP A 239 -25.89 -3.36 11.96
N TYR A 240 -25.62 -4.17 10.94
CA TYR A 240 -25.50 -3.70 9.56
C TYR A 240 -26.77 -4.04 8.78
N ALA A 241 -27.19 -3.15 7.87
CA ALA A 241 -28.32 -3.43 6.98
C ALA A 241 -27.95 -4.51 5.95
N GLU A 242 -28.89 -5.43 5.65
CA GLU A 242 -28.71 -6.41 4.58
C GLU A 242 -28.92 -5.76 3.21
N GLU A 243 -27.99 -6.00 2.28
CA GLU A 243 -27.93 -5.41 0.92
C GLU A 243 -29.16 -5.71 0.03
N GLY A 244 -30.06 -6.61 0.44
CA GLY A 244 -31.23 -7.03 -0.35
C GLY A 244 -32.49 -6.16 -0.26
N ASN A 245 -32.59 -5.22 0.68
CA ASN A 245 -33.83 -4.45 0.93
C ASN A 245 -33.77 -2.99 0.43
N LEU A 246 -32.76 -2.62 -0.35
CA LEU A 246 -32.61 -1.27 -0.92
C LEU A 246 -33.23 -1.11 -2.32
N SER A 247 -34.05 -2.07 -2.77
CA SER A 247 -34.85 -1.89 -3.97
C SER A 247 -35.91 -0.80 -3.74
N SER A 248 -35.67 0.34 -4.40
CA SER A 248 -36.56 1.48 -4.48
C SER A 248 -37.96 1.07 -4.93
N ASN A 249 -38.97 1.56 -4.21
CA ASN A 249 -40.40 1.49 -4.53
C ASN A 249 -41.11 0.13 -4.32
N SER A 250 -41.42 -0.20 -3.07
CA SER A 250 -42.79 -0.67 -2.79
C SER A 250 -43.28 -0.15 -1.43
N SER A 251 -44.36 0.62 -1.48
CA SER A 251 -45.13 1.04 -0.32
C SER A 251 -45.76 -0.17 0.35
N ARG A 252 -45.11 -0.75 1.37
CA ARG A 252 -45.76 -1.67 2.32
C ARG A 252 -45.28 -1.40 3.74
N THR A 253 -46.18 -0.77 4.48
CA THR A 253 -46.41 -0.88 5.92
C THR A 253 -45.73 -2.08 6.59
N GLY A 254 -44.75 -1.80 7.47
CA GLY A 254 -44.26 -2.75 8.47
C GLY A 254 -42.74 -2.81 8.65
N SER A 255 -42.18 -1.89 9.44
CA SER A 255 -41.07 -2.07 10.41
C SER A 255 -40.27 -0.77 10.57
N PHE A 256 -40.19 -0.31 11.80
CA PHE A 256 -39.56 0.95 12.23
C PHE A 256 -38.03 0.92 12.16
N ARG A 257 -37.43 0.75 10.98
CA ARG A 257 -35.97 0.88 10.81
C ARG A 257 -35.66 1.86 9.69
N ARG A 258 -35.52 3.13 10.10
CA ARG A 258 -35.17 4.25 9.21
C ARG A 258 -33.66 4.20 8.95
N VAL A 259 -33.27 3.75 7.77
CA VAL A 259 -31.87 3.78 7.32
C VAL A 259 -31.48 5.24 7.01
N VAL A 260 -30.40 5.73 7.62
CA VAL A 260 -29.84 7.06 7.30
C VAL A 260 -29.14 6.94 5.95
N LYS A 261 -29.55 7.71 4.94
CA LYS A 261 -28.84 7.75 3.64
C LYS A 261 -27.48 8.43 3.82
N ARG A 262 -26.43 7.81 3.26
CA ARG A 262 -25.09 8.39 3.06
C ARG A 262 -25.01 9.11 1.72
N ASP A 263 -23.98 9.95 1.55
CA ASP A 263 -23.48 10.32 0.22
C ASP A 263 -23.03 9.06 -0.52
N ASP A 264 -23.38 8.95 -1.80
CA ASP A 264 -23.30 7.73 -2.65
C ASP A 264 -21.86 7.21 -2.92
N GLU A 265 -20.82 7.79 -2.32
CA GLU A 265 -19.42 7.51 -2.64
C GLU A 265 -18.92 6.11 -2.24
N LYS A 266 -19.60 5.42 -1.30
CA LYS A 266 -19.17 4.11 -0.78
C LYS A 266 -20.32 3.10 -0.73
N TRP A 267 -21.04 2.95 -1.83
CA TRP A 267 -22.23 2.10 -1.93
C TRP A 267 -22.02 0.61 -1.60
N TRP A 268 -20.76 0.13 -1.66
CA TRP A 268 -20.36 -1.25 -1.34
C TRP A 268 -20.04 -1.50 0.14
N VAL A 269 -20.04 -0.46 0.99
CA VAL A 269 -19.79 -0.61 2.43
C VAL A 269 -21.13 -0.79 3.16
N PRO A 270 -21.30 -1.87 3.96
CA PRO A 270 -22.55 -2.09 4.69
C PRO A 270 -22.87 -0.93 5.63
N MET A 271 -24.12 -0.44 5.57
CA MET A 271 -24.55 0.69 6.40
C MET A 271 -24.83 0.26 7.85
N PRO A 272 -24.14 0.87 8.84
CA PRO A 272 -24.44 0.60 10.24
C PRO A 272 -25.79 1.21 10.63
N CYS A 273 -26.49 0.51 11.52
CA CYS A 273 -27.78 0.84 12.06
C CYS A 273 -27.69 0.76 13.60
N VAL A 274 -28.30 1.74 14.28
CA VAL A 274 -28.34 1.78 15.75
C VAL A 274 -29.80 1.82 16.23
N PRO A 275 -30.08 1.51 17.51
CA PRO A 275 -31.43 1.56 18.05
C PRO A 275 -32.06 2.96 17.92
N PRO A 276 -33.41 3.08 17.85
CA PRO A 276 -34.08 4.39 17.81
C PRO A 276 -33.83 5.26 19.05
N SER A 277 -33.41 4.66 20.16
CA SER A 277 -32.95 5.36 21.38
C SER A 277 -31.55 5.96 21.26
N GLY A 278 -30.80 5.61 20.21
CA GLY A 278 -29.35 5.73 20.16
C GLY A 278 -28.65 4.64 20.99
N LEU A 279 -27.32 4.64 20.93
CA LEU A 279 -26.44 3.74 21.67
C LEU A 279 -26.35 4.13 23.15
N SER A 280 -26.23 3.11 24.01
CA SER A 280 -25.98 3.30 25.43
C SER A 280 -24.67 4.06 25.69
N GLU A 281 -24.53 4.68 26.88
CA GLU A 281 -23.26 5.32 27.25
C GLU A 281 -22.12 4.29 27.34
N LYS A 282 -22.43 3.05 27.75
CA LYS A 282 -21.46 1.96 27.82
C LYS A 282 -20.92 1.62 26.43
N ALA A 283 -21.80 1.42 25.44
CA ALA A 283 -21.41 1.13 24.06
C ALA A 283 -20.63 2.29 23.44
N ARG A 284 -21.04 3.54 23.68
CA ARG A 284 -20.30 4.73 23.20
C ARG A 284 -18.91 4.86 23.81
N LYS A 285 -18.78 4.61 25.12
CA LYS A 285 -17.47 4.59 25.80
C LYS A 285 -16.59 3.48 25.26
N HIS A 286 -17.15 2.30 25.01
CA HIS A 286 -16.44 1.18 24.40
C HIS A 286 -15.94 1.50 22.98
N LEU A 287 -16.80 2.05 22.12
CA LEU A 287 -16.44 2.48 20.77
C LEU A 287 -15.33 3.53 20.78
N ARG A 288 -15.41 4.56 21.65
CA ARG A 288 -14.35 5.58 21.77
C ARG A 288 -13.02 4.95 22.15
N HIS A 289 -13.03 4.07 23.15
CA HIS A 289 -11.83 3.37 23.59
C HIS A 289 -11.21 2.51 22.46
N LYS A 290 -12.03 1.73 21.74
CA LYS A 290 -11.56 0.88 20.64
C LYS A 290 -11.06 1.70 19.45
N ARG A 291 -11.68 2.82 19.15
CA ARG A 291 -11.19 3.77 18.13
C ARG A 291 -9.84 4.36 18.52
N ASP A 292 -9.71 4.88 19.73
CA ASP A 292 -8.47 5.50 20.19
C ASP A 292 -7.33 4.47 20.23
N TYR A 293 -7.64 3.22 20.56
CA TYR A 293 -6.71 2.11 20.51
C TYR A 293 -6.31 1.72 19.07
N ALA A 294 -7.27 1.59 18.16
CA ALA A 294 -7.01 1.34 16.74
C ALA A 294 -6.17 2.46 16.10
N ASN A 295 -6.42 3.72 16.46
CA ASN A 295 -5.63 4.86 16.02
C ASN A 295 -4.17 4.78 16.49
N GLN A 296 -3.90 4.29 17.70
CA GLN A 296 -2.53 4.08 18.17
C GLN A 296 -1.83 2.97 17.38
N ILE A 297 -2.54 1.88 17.07
CA ILE A 297 -2.03 0.80 16.25
C ILE A 297 -1.73 1.30 14.83
N HIS A 298 -2.63 2.07 14.23
CA HIS A 298 -2.44 2.68 12.91
C HIS A 298 -1.16 3.53 12.88
N LYS A 299 -0.97 4.42 13.86
CA LYS A 299 0.25 5.24 13.97
C LYS A 299 1.52 4.40 14.13
N ALA A 300 1.47 3.34 14.93
CA ALA A 300 2.60 2.45 15.14
C ALA A 300 2.96 1.66 13.87
N ALA A 301 1.97 1.12 13.16
CA ALA A 301 2.16 0.40 11.90
C ALA A 301 2.73 1.34 10.82
N MET A 302 2.15 2.53 10.66
CA MET A 302 2.61 3.57 9.74
C MET A 302 4.06 4.00 10.03
N ALA A 303 4.44 4.13 11.31
CA ALA A 303 5.82 4.48 11.69
C ALA A 303 6.82 3.38 11.31
N ILE A 304 6.47 2.10 11.50
CA ILE A 304 7.30 0.97 11.04
C ILE A 304 7.39 0.97 9.51
N ASN A 305 6.25 1.13 8.81
CA ASN A 305 6.22 1.15 7.35
C ASN A 305 7.11 2.26 6.77
N THR A 306 6.96 3.48 7.29
CA THR A 306 7.78 4.64 6.91
C THR A 306 9.26 4.42 7.19
N GLY A 307 9.60 3.82 8.34
CA GLY A 307 10.98 3.48 8.69
C GLY A 307 11.62 2.49 7.71
N VAL A 308 10.89 1.42 7.37
CA VAL A 308 11.36 0.42 6.39
C VAL A 308 11.51 1.03 5.00
N LEU A 309 10.54 1.83 4.54
CA LEU A 309 10.61 2.53 3.25
C LEU A 309 11.79 3.51 3.19
N ALA A 310 12.12 4.18 4.30
CA ALA A 310 13.28 5.07 4.36
C ALA A 310 14.62 4.32 4.18
N GLU A 311 14.70 3.08 4.68
CA GLU A 311 15.87 2.20 4.56
C GLU A 311 15.95 1.41 3.25
N MET A 312 14.88 1.35 2.46
CA MET A 312 14.90 0.73 1.13
C MET A 312 15.77 1.53 0.16
N GLU A 313 16.55 0.80 -0.65
CA GLU A 313 17.40 1.36 -1.69
C GLU A 313 16.57 2.11 -2.75
N ILE A 314 17.12 3.22 -3.24
CA ILE A 314 16.48 4.01 -4.30
C ILE A 314 16.87 3.42 -5.65
N PRO A 315 15.90 2.98 -6.48
CA PRO A 315 16.22 2.35 -7.76
C PRO A 315 16.91 3.30 -8.74
N ASP A 316 17.89 2.80 -9.49
CA ASP A 316 18.59 3.58 -10.52
C ASP A 316 17.63 4.17 -11.56
N SER A 317 16.58 3.41 -11.93
CA SER A 317 15.54 3.85 -12.86
C SER A 317 14.83 5.13 -12.38
N TYR A 318 14.60 5.27 -11.07
CA TYR A 318 14.06 6.49 -10.49
C TYR A 318 15.07 7.64 -10.60
N VAL A 319 16.32 7.37 -10.24
CA VAL A 319 17.41 8.38 -10.27
C VAL A 319 17.67 8.90 -11.69
N GLU A 320 17.52 8.05 -12.71
CA GLU A 320 17.60 8.42 -14.12
C GLU A 320 16.41 9.25 -14.60
N SER A 321 15.23 9.02 -14.03
CA SER A 321 14.00 9.77 -14.33
C SER A 321 13.97 11.18 -13.73
N LEU A 322 14.83 11.46 -12.74
CA LEU A 322 14.88 12.75 -12.06
C LEU A 322 15.26 13.88 -13.02
N PRO A 323 14.68 15.09 -12.83
CA PRO A 323 15.02 16.22 -13.66
C PRO A 323 16.45 16.72 -13.41
N LYS A 324 16.99 17.46 -14.37
CA LYS A 324 18.34 18.02 -14.29
C LYS A 324 18.48 19.07 -13.19
N SER A 325 17.39 19.70 -12.75
CA SER A 325 17.36 20.71 -11.69
C SER A 325 16.18 20.49 -10.78
N GLY A 326 16.40 20.51 -9.46
CA GLY A 326 15.30 20.41 -8.48
C GLY A 326 14.30 21.57 -8.62
N ARG A 327 14.75 22.75 -9.09
CA ARG A 327 13.84 23.86 -9.42
C ARG A 327 12.79 23.48 -10.45
N ASP A 328 13.10 22.57 -11.39
CA ASP A 328 12.18 22.19 -12.45
C ASP A 328 11.02 21.34 -11.92
N SER A 329 11.22 20.56 -10.83
CA SER A 329 10.13 19.79 -10.22
C SER A 329 9.20 20.66 -9.38
N ILE A 330 9.74 21.47 -8.45
CA ILE A 330 8.90 22.25 -7.52
C ILE A 330 8.40 23.57 -8.11
N GLY A 331 9.03 24.06 -9.18
CA GLY A 331 8.68 25.32 -9.83
C GLY A 331 9.17 26.58 -9.08
N ASP A 332 9.05 27.72 -9.75
CA ASP A 332 9.68 28.98 -9.37
C ASP A 332 9.17 29.59 -8.06
N GLN A 333 7.88 29.39 -7.73
CA GLN A 333 7.29 29.97 -6.53
C GLN A 333 7.81 29.27 -5.27
N ILE A 334 7.80 27.93 -5.28
CA ILE A 334 8.28 27.12 -4.17
C ILE A 334 9.79 27.26 -4.04
N TYR A 335 10.52 27.23 -5.16
CA TYR A 335 11.98 27.42 -5.16
C TYR A 335 12.39 28.77 -4.55
N ARG A 336 11.75 29.88 -4.92
CA ARG A 336 12.05 31.20 -4.34
C ARG A 336 11.81 31.24 -2.83
N SER A 337 10.75 30.60 -2.37
CA SER A 337 10.40 30.53 -0.94
C SER A 337 11.40 29.66 -0.17
N MET A 338 11.77 28.51 -0.73
CA MET A 338 12.81 27.64 -0.17
C MET A 338 14.20 28.26 -0.22
N HIS A 339 14.48 29.17 -1.15
CA HIS A 339 15.77 29.88 -1.30
C HIS A 339 15.88 31.14 -0.42
N ALA A 340 14.82 31.53 0.31
CA ALA A 340 14.88 32.68 1.19
C ALA A 340 16.00 32.54 2.26
N PRO A 341 16.53 33.65 2.83
CA PRO A 341 17.50 33.57 3.93
C PRO A 341 17.01 32.66 5.06
N ALA A 342 17.91 31.96 5.75
CA ALA A 342 17.57 30.90 6.72
C ALA A 342 16.56 31.33 7.80
N GLU A 343 16.64 32.58 8.26
CA GLU A 343 15.73 33.17 9.26
C GLU A 343 14.29 33.35 8.76
N LYS A 344 14.04 33.19 7.45
CA LYS A 344 12.74 33.44 6.81
C LYS A 344 12.06 32.19 6.27
N PHE A 345 12.76 31.05 6.24
CA PHE A 345 12.14 29.81 5.75
C PHE A 345 11.34 29.14 6.85
N SER A 346 10.05 28.96 6.61
CA SER A 346 9.16 28.15 7.45
C SER A 346 8.35 27.22 6.55
N PRO A 347 8.47 25.89 6.72
CA PRO A 347 7.69 24.91 5.97
C PRO A 347 6.18 25.14 6.12
N ASP A 348 5.71 25.40 7.33
CA ASP A 348 4.29 25.61 7.61
C ASP A 348 3.76 26.86 6.91
N TYR A 349 4.51 27.97 6.98
CA TYR A 349 4.11 29.20 6.29
C TYR A 349 4.08 29.02 4.77
N LEU A 350 5.04 28.27 4.21
CA LEU A 350 5.04 27.95 2.79
C LEU A 350 3.80 27.13 2.43
N LEU A 351 3.48 26.09 3.19
CA LEU A 351 2.28 25.27 2.97
C LEU A 351 0.99 26.09 3.11
N ASP A 352 0.92 27.02 4.08
CA ASP A 352 -0.23 27.95 4.23
C ASP A 352 -0.39 28.91 3.04
N SER A 353 0.71 29.23 2.35
CA SER A 353 0.68 30.08 1.16
C SER A 353 0.30 29.33 -0.12
N LEU A 354 0.31 27.98 -0.09
CA LEU A 354 -0.08 27.13 -1.21
C LEU A 354 -1.57 26.80 -1.10
N ASN A 355 -2.31 26.99 -2.19
CA ASN A 355 -3.71 26.60 -2.26
C ASN A 355 -3.81 25.10 -2.60
N ILE A 356 -3.63 24.23 -1.60
CA ILE A 356 -3.78 22.77 -1.74
C ILE A 356 -5.21 22.41 -1.37
N VAL A 357 -6.03 22.12 -2.40
CA VAL A 357 -7.48 21.90 -2.27
C VAL A 357 -7.81 20.42 -2.12
N SER A 358 -6.98 19.54 -2.68
CA SER A 358 -7.24 18.09 -2.72
C SER A 358 -6.06 17.26 -2.22
N GLU A 359 -6.35 16.01 -1.83
CA GLU A 359 -5.31 15.03 -1.49
C GLU A 359 -4.40 14.74 -2.70
N HIS A 360 -4.95 14.77 -3.91
CA HIS A 360 -4.17 14.58 -5.13
C HIS A 360 -3.13 15.68 -5.35
N GLU A 361 -3.50 16.95 -5.13
CA GLU A 361 -2.57 18.07 -5.20
C GLU A 361 -1.50 18.00 -4.10
N ALA A 362 -1.88 17.52 -2.90
CA ALA A 362 -0.92 17.28 -1.82
C ALA A 362 0.09 16.19 -2.22
N LEU A 363 -0.36 15.11 -2.86
CA LEU A 363 0.50 14.01 -3.30
C LEU A 363 1.43 14.45 -4.43
N GLU A 364 0.91 15.18 -5.42
CA GLU A 364 1.72 15.73 -6.51
C GLU A 364 2.80 16.68 -5.96
N LEU A 365 2.47 17.48 -4.94
CA LEU A 365 3.46 18.31 -4.27
C LEU A 365 4.51 17.47 -3.54
N ALA A 366 4.11 16.41 -2.84
CA ALA A 366 5.04 15.49 -2.17
C ALA A 366 6.03 14.88 -3.16
N ASP A 367 5.53 14.37 -4.29
CA ASP A 367 6.36 13.79 -5.37
C ASP A 367 7.36 14.81 -5.94
N ARG A 368 6.91 16.04 -6.19
CA ARG A 368 7.78 17.10 -6.72
C ARG A 368 8.85 17.53 -5.72
N VAL A 369 8.49 17.65 -4.44
CA VAL A 369 9.44 17.99 -3.35
C VAL A 369 10.45 16.87 -3.16
N GLU A 370 10.01 15.61 -3.15
CA GLU A 370 10.87 14.44 -3.01
C GLU A 370 11.86 14.30 -4.18
N ALA A 371 11.38 14.45 -5.43
CA ALA A 371 12.24 14.46 -6.61
C ALA A 371 13.30 15.58 -6.54
N SER A 372 12.92 16.76 -6.06
CA SER A 372 13.84 17.89 -5.89
C SER A 372 14.90 17.62 -4.82
N MET A 373 14.47 17.08 -3.68
CA MET A 373 15.34 16.69 -2.58
C MET A 373 16.45 15.74 -3.06
N TYR A 374 16.09 14.67 -3.76
CA TYR A 374 17.07 13.71 -4.29
C TYR A 374 17.93 14.29 -5.41
N THR A 375 17.37 15.18 -6.24
CA THR A 375 18.16 15.90 -7.27
C THR A 375 19.26 16.76 -6.62
N TRP A 376 18.95 17.47 -5.54
CA TRP A 376 19.94 18.27 -4.81
C TRP A 376 20.95 17.42 -4.03
N ARG A 377 20.50 16.35 -3.35
CA ARG A 377 21.40 15.39 -2.68
C ARG A 377 22.41 14.77 -3.65
N ARG A 378 21.95 14.36 -4.84
CA ARG A 378 22.81 13.83 -5.91
C ARG A 378 23.85 14.85 -6.36
N LYS A 379 23.45 16.11 -6.58
CA LYS A 379 24.39 17.19 -6.98
C LYS A 379 25.42 17.50 -5.90
N ALA A 380 25.04 17.49 -4.63
CA ALA A 380 25.97 17.66 -3.51
C ALA A 380 27.01 16.53 -3.48
N CYS A 381 26.61 15.27 -3.75
CA CYS A 381 27.52 14.11 -3.72
C CYS A 381 28.47 14.03 -4.92
N ILE A 382 28.04 14.40 -6.13
CA ILE A 382 28.86 14.36 -7.37
C ILE A 382 30.13 15.23 -7.27
N MET A 383 30.14 16.23 -6.39
CA MET A 383 31.30 17.11 -6.22
C MET A 383 32.42 16.50 -5.36
N HIS A 384 32.14 15.45 -4.58
CA HIS A 384 33.14 14.78 -3.73
C HIS A 384 33.92 13.65 -4.42
N SER A 385 33.51 13.23 -5.63
CA SER A 385 34.08 12.08 -6.35
C SER A 385 34.81 12.42 -7.66
N LYS A 386 35.01 13.71 -7.98
CA LYS A 386 35.76 14.13 -9.19
C LYS A 386 37.28 14.17 -8.95
N SER A 387 38.03 13.82 -9.99
CA SER A 387 39.50 13.78 -10.00
C SER A 387 40.15 15.16 -9.74
N SER A 388 41.37 15.12 -9.19
CA SER A 388 42.19 16.25 -8.70
C SER A 388 42.34 17.47 -9.63
N TRP A 389 42.05 17.35 -10.93
CA TRP A 389 42.12 18.46 -11.89
C TRP A 389 40.81 19.25 -12.05
N GLY A 390 39.65 18.68 -11.67
CA GLY A 390 38.36 19.39 -11.63
C GLY A 390 38.23 20.32 -10.41
N MET A 391 38.82 19.92 -9.28
CA MET A 391 38.82 20.69 -8.03
C MET A 391 39.44 22.09 -8.19
N VAL A 392 40.52 22.26 -8.96
CA VAL A 392 41.21 23.55 -9.09
C VAL A 392 40.38 24.59 -9.84
N LYS A 393 39.51 24.15 -10.77
CA LYS A 393 38.65 25.05 -11.56
C LYS A 393 37.39 25.45 -10.79
N GLU A 394 36.83 24.55 -9.98
CA GLU A 394 35.63 24.80 -9.15
C GLU A 394 35.94 25.48 -7.80
N LEU A 395 37.15 25.30 -7.23
CA LEU A 395 37.58 26.02 -6.02
C LEU A 395 37.63 27.54 -6.23
N MET A 396 37.78 27.99 -7.49
CA MET A 396 37.77 29.40 -7.85
C MET A 396 36.37 29.95 -8.16
N SER A 397 35.32 29.11 -8.21
CA SER A 397 33.96 29.57 -8.60
C SER A 397 32.79 29.10 -7.73
N ASP A 398 32.85 27.97 -6.99
CA ASP A 398 31.62 27.37 -6.42
C ASP A 398 31.78 26.57 -5.11
N ALA A 399 32.58 27.05 -4.15
CA ALA A 399 32.49 26.52 -2.77
C ALA A 399 31.09 26.75 -2.14
N ASP A 400 30.36 27.76 -2.61
CA ASP A 400 29.01 28.16 -2.17
C ASP A 400 27.88 27.28 -2.76
N GLY A 401 28.10 26.69 -3.94
CA GLY A 401 27.08 25.89 -4.65
C GLY A 401 26.78 24.52 -4.03
N SER A 402 27.78 23.89 -3.39
CA SER A 402 27.62 22.60 -2.70
C SER A 402 26.81 22.74 -1.41
N ASP A 403 27.18 23.73 -0.59
CA ASP A 403 26.48 24.07 0.66
C ASP A 403 25.02 24.45 0.37
N LYS A 404 24.80 25.23 -0.70
CA LYS A 404 23.45 25.55 -1.17
C LYS A 404 22.60 24.32 -1.51
N ASN A 405 23.14 23.33 -2.22
CA ASN A 405 22.39 22.11 -2.56
C ASN A 405 22.07 21.30 -1.30
N HIS A 406 22.98 21.23 -0.33
CA HIS A 406 22.73 20.59 0.96
C HIS A 406 21.58 21.28 1.70
N VAL A 407 21.64 22.61 1.84
CA VAL A 407 20.60 23.40 2.50
C VAL A 407 19.25 23.26 1.78
N MET A 408 19.22 23.27 0.44
CA MET A 408 17.98 23.05 -0.30
C MET A 408 17.40 21.64 -0.08
N ALA A 409 18.26 20.61 -0.01
CA ALA A 409 17.83 19.24 0.27
C ALA A 409 17.23 19.10 1.69
N GLU A 410 17.88 19.67 2.72
CA GLU A 410 17.36 19.64 4.09
C GLU A 410 16.04 20.42 4.23
N ARG A 411 15.90 21.54 3.51
CA ARG A 411 14.63 22.30 3.47
C ARG A 411 13.53 21.53 2.77
N ALA A 412 13.86 20.77 1.72
CA ALA A 412 12.93 19.91 1.02
C ALA A 412 12.43 18.78 1.93
N GLU A 413 13.34 18.16 2.69
CA GLU A 413 13.02 17.15 3.68
C GLU A 413 12.10 17.69 4.79
N SER A 414 12.40 18.89 5.30
CA SER A 414 11.57 19.57 6.30
C SER A 414 10.16 19.91 5.75
N LEU A 415 10.09 20.32 4.48
CA LEU A 415 8.82 20.60 3.80
C LEU A 415 7.99 19.33 3.58
N LEU A 416 8.64 18.25 3.11
CA LEU A 416 7.98 16.96 2.93
C LEU A 416 7.47 16.40 4.26
N PHE A 417 8.25 16.54 5.34
CA PHE A 417 7.82 16.16 6.68
C PHE A 417 6.59 16.95 7.14
N ALA A 418 6.61 18.28 7.01
CA ALA A 418 5.47 19.12 7.37
C ALA A 418 4.21 18.79 6.54
N LEU A 419 4.39 18.50 5.24
CA LEU A 419 3.31 18.08 4.36
C LEU A 419 2.69 16.77 4.83
N LYS A 420 3.49 15.75 5.14
CA LYS A 420 3.00 14.45 5.67
C LYS A 420 2.29 14.60 7.03
N GLN A 421 2.68 15.57 7.88
CA GLN A 421 1.95 15.86 9.12
C GLN A 421 0.57 16.49 8.87
N ARG A 422 0.45 17.35 7.86
CA ARG A 422 -0.85 17.97 7.48
C ARG A 422 -1.78 17.02 6.75
N TYR A 423 -1.22 16.10 5.97
CA TYR A 423 -1.95 15.10 5.21
C TYR A 423 -1.52 13.69 5.68
N PRO A 424 -1.95 13.25 6.87
CA PRO A 424 -1.52 11.96 7.44
C PRO A 424 -2.07 10.75 6.68
N ALA A 425 -3.11 10.92 5.86
CA ALA A 425 -3.69 9.88 5.03
C ALA A 425 -3.18 9.92 3.57
N LEU A 426 -2.06 10.62 3.33
CA LEU A 426 -1.51 10.75 1.98
C LEU A 426 -1.14 9.37 1.43
N SER A 427 -1.56 9.12 0.20
CA SER A 427 -1.14 7.92 -0.54
C SER A 427 0.39 7.82 -0.68
N GLN A 428 0.89 6.61 -0.94
CA GLN A 428 2.31 6.37 -1.19
C GLN A 428 2.84 7.25 -2.33
N THR A 429 4.05 7.79 -2.17
CA THR A 429 4.67 8.61 -3.21
C THR A 429 5.09 7.76 -4.41
N THR A 430 5.41 8.43 -5.52
CA THR A 430 6.00 7.80 -6.69
C THR A 430 7.32 7.11 -6.34
N LEU A 431 8.14 7.69 -5.44
CA LEU A 431 9.36 7.03 -4.98
C LEU A 431 9.06 5.80 -4.12
N ASP A 432 8.13 5.90 -3.17
CA ASP A 432 7.73 4.76 -2.34
C ASP A 432 7.28 3.58 -3.21
N THR A 433 6.44 3.85 -4.21
CA THR A 433 5.98 2.86 -5.19
C THR A 433 7.15 2.25 -5.96
N CYS A 434 8.10 3.09 -6.40
CA CYS A 434 9.28 2.63 -7.14
C CYS A 434 10.19 1.74 -6.28
N LYS A 435 10.43 2.13 -5.02
CA LYS A 435 11.18 1.35 -4.02
C LYS A 435 10.56 -0.03 -3.84
N ILE A 436 9.24 -0.10 -3.60
CA ILE A 436 8.54 -1.38 -3.42
C ILE A 436 8.67 -2.26 -4.67
N GLN A 437 8.48 -1.67 -5.85
CA GLN A 437 8.49 -2.42 -7.12
C GLN A 437 9.86 -3.02 -7.47
N HIS A 438 10.94 -2.32 -7.18
CA HIS A 438 12.29 -2.73 -7.58
C HIS A 438 13.11 -3.33 -6.43
N ASN A 439 12.59 -3.29 -5.19
CA ASN A 439 13.25 -3.86 -4.02
C ASN A 439 13.59 -5.35 -4.23
N GLN A 440 14.81 -5.73 -3.86
CA GLN A 440 15.29 -7.12 -3.89
C GLN A 440 15.44 -7.73 -2.49
N ASP A 441 15.29 -6.93 -1.43
CA ASP A 441 15.40 -7.37 -0.05
C ASP A 441 14.08 -7.99 0.44
N VAL A 442 14.07 -9.31 0.59
CA VAL A 442 12.90 -10.08 1.06
C VAL A 442 12.46 -9.69 2.47
N GLY A 443 13.41 -9.36 3.35
CA GLY A 443 13.10 -8.96 4.72
C GLY A 443 12.39 -7.60 4.76
N GLN A 444 12.91 -6.61 4.03
CA GLN A 444 12.27 -5.30 3.91
C GLN A 444 10.92 -5.40 3.20
N ALA A 445 10.79 -6.21 2.14
CA ALA A 445 9.50 -6.43 1.48
C ALA A 445 8.46 -7.05 2.42
N THR A 446 8.88 -7.98 3.27
CA THR A 446 8.00 -8.59 4.28
C THR A 446 7.57 -7.58 5.34
N LEU A 447 8.51 -6.79 5.87
CA LEU A 447 8.22 -5.78 6.89
C LEU A 447 7.34 -4.64 6.34
N GLU A 448 7.64 -4.13 5.14
CA GLU A 448 6.85 -3.10 4.45
C GLU A 448 5.43 -3.58 4.21
N SER A 449 5.27 -4.73 3.53
CA SER A 449 3.94 -5.19 3.13
C SER A 449 3.09 -5.59 4.33
N TYR A 450 3.69 -6.21 5.36
CA TYR A 450 2.96 -6.57 6.58
C TYR A 450 2.55 -5.32 7.38
N SER A 451 3.45 -4.35 7.55
CA SER A 451 3.09 -3.08 8.20
C SER A 451 2.01 -2.31 7.46
N ARG A 452 2.08 -2.25 6.12
CA ARG A 452 1.07 -1.60 5.26
C ARG A 452 -0.32 -2.23 5.38
N VAL A 453 -0.43 -3.56 5.37
CA VAL A 453 -1.76 -4.21 5.52
C VAL A 453 -2.34 -4.03 6.91
N LEU A 454 -1.51 -4.02 7.96
CA LEU A 454 -1.96 -3.75 9.33
C LEU A 454 -2.37 -2.28 9.52
N GLU A 455 -1.63 -1.35 8.92
CA GLU A 455 -1.97 0.06 8.88
C GLU A 455 -3.36 0.27 8.24
N GLY A 456 -3.59 -0.35 7.08
CA GLY A 456 -4.87 -0.29 6.37
C GLY A 456 -6.04 -0.90 7.17
N LEU A 457 -5.81 -2.03 7.86
CA LEU A 457 -6.83 -2.62 8.73
C LEU A 457 -7.18 -1.70 9.90
N ALA A 458 -6.18 -1.13 10.55
CA ALA A 458 -6.36 -0.21 11.67
C ALA A 458 -7.13 1.05 11.25
N PHE A 459 -6.78 1.63 10.09
CA PHE A 459 -7.50 2.75 9.50
C PHE A 459 -8.97 2.41 9.22
N ASN A 460 -9.23 1.24 8.61
CA ASN A 460 -10.58 0.79 8.32
C ASN A 460 -11.42 0.61 9.60
N ILE A 461 -10.86 0.02 10.66
CA ILE A 461 -11.56 -0.13 11.95
C ILE A 461 -11.93 1.24 12.53
N VAL A 462 -11.03 2.22 12.48
CA VAL A 462 -11.31 3.58 12.92
C VAL A 462 -12.46 4.18 12.11
N ALA A 463 -12.40 4.06 10.78
CA ALA A 463 -13.45 4.55 9.89
C ALA A 463 -14.81 3.89 10.17
N TRP A 464 -14.86 2.57 10.35
CA TRP A 464 -16.12 1.88 10.69
C TRP A 464 -16.68 2.29 12.05
N ILE A 465 -15.84 2.64 13.03
CA ILE A 465 -16.32 3.15 14.32
C ILE A 465 -16.88 4.58 14.16
N GLU A 466 -16.21 5.44 13.40
CA GLU A 466 -16.71 6.79 13.08
C GLU A 466 -18.04 6.74 12.31
N ASP A 467 -18.20 5.77 11.43
CA ASP A 467 -19.44 5.50 10.71
C ASP A 467 -20.61 5.19 11.65
N VAL A 468 -20.37 4.39 12.69
CA VAL A 468 -21.38 4.10 13.73
C VAL A 468 -21.68 5.35 14.57
N PHE A 469 -20.66 6.14 14.93
CA PHE A 469 -20.86 7.41 15.66
C PHE A 469 -21.66 8.44 14.88
N PHE A 470 -21.43 8.53 13.57
CA PHE A 470 -22.16 9.41 12.68
C PHE A 470 -23.66 9.08 12.70
N VAL A 471 -24.01 7.79 12.58
CA VAL A 471 -25.41 7.33 12.62
C VAL A 471 -26.03 7.57 13.99
N ASP A 472 -25.33 7.28 15.10
CA ASP A 472 -25.82 7.53 16.46
C ASP A 472 -26.11 9.02 16.71
N THR A 473 -25.21 9.90 16.26
CA THR A 473 -25.36 11.35 16.40
C THR A 473 -26.55 11.86 15.59
N THR A 474 -26.73 11.34 14.37
CA THR A 474 -27.83 11.72 13.47
C THR A 474 -29.20 11.28 14.00
N ILE A 475 -29.30 10.16 14.72
CA ILE A 475 -30.55 9.72 15.34
C ILE A 475 -30.90 10.59 16.55
N LYS A 476 -29.90 11.05 17.30
CA LYS A 476 -30.11 11.94 18.45
C LYS A 476 -30.50 13.36 18.06
N SER A 477 -29.91 13.92 17.00
CA SER A 477 -30.24 15.28 16.52
C SER A 477 -31.63 15.42 15.91
N LYS A 478 -32.29 14.29 15.58
CA LYS A 478 -33.66 14.24 15.06
C LYS A 478 -34.73 14.06 16.15
N LYS A 479 -34.33 14.03 17.43
CA LYS A 479 -35.22 14.15 18.59
C LYS A 479 -35.12 15.54 19.16
#